data_AF-A7UTK1-F1
#
_entry.id   AF-A7UTK1-F1
#
_cell.length_a   1.000
_cell.length_b   1.000
_cell.length_c   1.000
_cell.angle_alpha   90.00
_cell.angle_beta   90.00
_cell.angle_gamma   90.00
#
_symmetry.space_group_name_H-M   'P 1'
#
loop_
_entity.id
_entity.type
_entity.pdbx_description
1 polymer ?
#
loop_
_entity_poly.entity_id
_entity_poly.type
_entity_poly.pdbx_seq_one_letter_code
_entity_poly.pdbx_strand_id
1 'polypeptide(L)'
;MANGALVPAFFGPIENLSAEDRIEQIQRERAEIVRWKHRYQKIDAIKPGETAEAFQIRCLNKRLIHLEREKAQKELKLKIFNAPVYRREAENLRRYILRMLDDAVRYERQIEAAKTDTNELLSQIKRANAELECATKAVPSDYVYRVALEKSRTELAALESRLDNARKLEGKLHAENRKHRNEIDNMLGERKLYNQQWQQYVRELNRNRKFLLDMIERATLAFNQGEDLCHRIDSLKVQESRDKRARTQEMIEVERQIVGTRHVNEFLRTKGYKRAIAELDPSLVRKRNRFKMANWEKIDRFGAVINSTMEYLQLDAIQDVLFQIEKQQDKYTALFRYLNVTNAKIEEANGIARDLEKDSERLQEGEKRKRLSEERSVKQDLQELLEAKRHSTKLQEEVCLQQEELAVKLGVIEQALSLVGFERTKIQQLMGGSTSSTYDRLTNECLMDALSAIERKVLALVKMSATGAAVEEDTPISTLYGSQQCAECAEGQDVNQHDERIVLPTEHQQLAENVRKRVTAPEMQYRLHTLSQCKLPRSRMLVNKRYQ
;
A
#
# COMPACT_ATOMS: atom_id res chain seq x y z
N MET A 1 98.79 11.92 6.00
CA MET A 1 99.31 12.64 7.18
C MET A 1 100.49 11.82 7.70
N ALA A 2 101.71 11.88 7.18
CA ALA A 2 102.61 13.01 6.89
C ALA A 2 103.00 13.79 8.17
N ASN A 3 104.02 13.30 8.87
CA ASN A 3 104.97 14.10 9.66
C ASN A 3 106.26 13.29 9.81
N GLY A 4 107.18 13.52 8.89
CA GLY A 4 108.58 13.12 9.01
C GLY A 4 109.33 14.18 9.81
N ALA A 5 109.99 13.76 10.88
CA ALA A 5 110.97 14.56 11.60
C ALA A 5 112.35 13.90 11.43
N LEU A 6 113.26 14.67 10.84
CA LEU A 6 114.63 14.30 10.52
C LEU A 6 115.48 14.10 11.78
N VAL A 7 116.24 13.00 11.79
CA VAL A 7 117.33 12.72 12.74
C VAL A 7 118.60 13.46 12.26
N PRO A 8 119.38 14.15 13.11
CA PRO A 8 120.62 14.80 12.69
C PRO A 8 121.73 13.77 12.46
N ALA A 9 122.23 13.70 11.21
CA ALA A 9 123.40 12.93 10.83
C ALA A 9 124.70 13.71 11.16
N PHE A 10 125.50 13.21 12.10
CA PHE A 10 126.84 13.70 12.40
C PHE A 10 127.87 12.63 11.98
N PHE A 11 128.15 12.51 10.69
CA PHE A 11 129.36 11.86 10.16
C PHE A 11 129.78 12.61 8.89
N GLY A 12 130.92 13.31 8.98
CA GLY A 12 131.57 13.96 7.84
C GLY A 12 132.33 12.94 6.95
N PRO A 13 132.59 13.28 5.68
CA PRO A 13 132.86 12.30 4.62
C PRO A 13 134.33 11.90 4.56
N ILE A 14 134.61 10.60 4.68
CA ILE A 14 135.90 9.99 4.29
C ILE A 14 135.59 8.79 3.39
N GLU A 15 135.05 9.03 2.19
CA GLU A 15 134.85 7.94 1.23
C GLU A 15 135.34 8.23 -0.20
N ASN A 16 135.90 9.40 -0.53
CA ASN A 16 136.24 9.74 -1.92
C ASN A 16 137.68 10.26 -2.16
N LEU A 17 138.72 9.59 -1.63
CA LEU A 17 140.13 9.84 -1.99
C LEU A 17 140.89 8.53 -2.34
N SER A 18 141.69 8.57 -3.40
CA SER A 18 142.51 7.48 -3.96
C SER A 18 143.55 6.96 -2.95
N ALA A 19 143.89 5.67 -3.04
CA ALA A 19 144.77 4.99 -2.08
C ALA A 19 146.18 5.60 -2.00
N GLU A 20 146.70 6.15 -3.10
CA GLU A 20 148.01 6.81 -3.16
C GLU A 20 148.02 8.17 -2.44
N ASP A 21 146.96 8.97 -2.59
CA ASP A 21 146.80 10.25 -1.88
C ASP A 21 146.58 10.05 -0.37
N ARG A 22 145.92 8.96 0.03
CA ARG A 22 145.81 8.58 1.46
C ARG A 22 147.17 8.22 2.05
N ILE A 23 148.05 7.56 1.30
CA ILE A 23 149.39 7.23 1.77
C ILE A 23 150.25 8.49 1.85
N GLU A 24 150.17 9.40 0.88
CA GLU A 24 150.88 10.69 0.94
C GLU A 24 150.41 11.58 2.09
N GLN A 25 149.10 11.65 2.34
CA GLN A 25 148.56 12.45 3.43
C GLN A 25 148.93 11.84 4.79
N ILE A 26 148.89 10.51 4.94
CA ILE A 26 149.42 9.81 6.11
C ILE A 26 150.93 10.00 6.26
N GLN A 27 151.70 10.08 5.17
CA GLN A 27 153.15 10.37 5.23
C GLN A 27 153.43 11.82 5.62
N ARG A 28 152.65 12.80 5.15
CA ARG A 28 152.74 14.21 5.57
C ARG A 28 152.35 14.38 7.04
N GLU A 29 151.27 13.73 7.47
CA GLU A 29 150.84 13.69 8.89
C GLU A 29 151.88 13.00 9.76
N ARG A 30 152.48 11.88 9.31
CA ARG A 30 153.59 11.22 10.02
C ARG A 30 154.85 12.08 10.08
N ALA A 31 155.19 12.81 9.02
CA ALA A 31 156.33 13.74 9.00
C ALA A 31 156.09 14.97 9.89
N GLU A 32 154.85 15.46 9.98
CA GLU A 32 154.45 16.48 10.95
C GLU A 32 154.52 15.95 12.38
N ILE A 33 154.01 14.74 12.66
CA ILE A 33 154.12 14.09 13.97
C ILE A 33 155.59 13.90 14.37
N VAL A 34 156.49 13.57 13.44
CA VAL A 34 157.94 13.49 13.72
C VAL A 34 158.52 14.87 14.03
N ARG A 35 158.15 15.93 13.30
CA ARG A 35 158.54 17.32 13.59
C ARG A 35 157.99 17.81 14.93
N TRP A 36 156.76 17.45 15.28
CA TRP A 36 156.16 17.74 16.58
C TRP A 36 156.83 16.95 17.69
N LYS A 37 157.17 15.66 17.49
CA LYS A 37 157.98 14.87 18.45
C LYS A 37 159.36 15.49 18.70
N HIS A 38 160.03 16.01 17.66
CA HIS A 38 161.33 16.68 17.82
C HIS A 38 161.22 18.03 18.55
N ARG A 39 160.14 18.79 18.34
CA ARG A 39 159.85 20.01 19.13
C ARG A 39 159.45 19.69 20.57
N TYR A 40 158.67 18.63 20.79
CA TYR A 40 158.30 18.16 22.12
C TYR A 40 159.51 17.67 22.92
N GLN A 41 160.46 16.96 22.27
CA GLN A 41 161.71 16.54 22.89
C GLN A 41 162.64 17.72 23.26
N LYS A 42 162.64 18.83 22.48
CA LYS A 42 163.38 20.05 22.84
C LYS A 42 162.73 20.80 24.00
N ILE A 43 161.40 20.71 24.18
CA ILE A 43 160.69 21.29 25.32
C ILE A 43 160.85 20.40 26.57
N ASP A 44 160.94 19.07 26.42
CA ASP A 44 161.22 18.11 27.52
C ASP A 44 162.66 18.16 28.05
N ALA A 45 163.62 18.73 27.31
CA ALA A 45 165.02 18.85 27.74
C ALA A 45 165.25 19.96 28.79
N ILE A 46 164.26 20.83 29.02
CA ILE A 46 164.26 21.80 30.13
C ILE A 46 163.61 21.12 31.34
N LYS A 47 164.42 20.44 32.13
CA LYS A 47 164.05 19.92 33.46
C LYS A 47 163.96 21.06 34.49
N PRO A 48 163.13 20.90 35.54
CA PRO A 48 161.89 21.67 35.68
C PRO A 48 161.92 22.59 36.92
N GLY A 49 161.15 23.67 36.88
CA GLY A 49 160.92 24.50 38.07
C GLY A 49 159.97 25.66 37.80
N GLU A 50 158.76 25.56 38.37
CA GLU A 50 157.89 26.69 38.76
C GLU A 50 157.25 27.57 37.66
N THR A 51 156.31 27.01 36.89
CA THR A 51 155.25 27.81 36.24
C THR A 51 153.87 27.12 36.33
N ALA A 52 152.80 27.92 36.41
CA ALA A 52 151.41 27.47 36.62
C ALA A 52 150.86 26.51 35.54
N GLU A 53 151.48 26.47 34.36
CA GLU A 53 151.07 25.64 33.23
C GLU A 53 151.31 24.13 33.48
N ALA A 54 152.36 23.77 34.23
CA ALA A 54 152.68 22.37 34.54
C ALA A 54 151.62 21.68 35.45
N PHE A 55 150.94 22.44 36.31
CA PHE A 55 149.86 21.91 37.15
C PHE A 55 148.58 21.64 36.35
N GLN A 56 148.22 22.53 35.42
CA GLN A 56 147.05 22.33 34.55
C GLN A 56 147.19 21.08 33.67
N ILE A 57 148.39 20.81 33.14
CA ILE A 57 148.63 19.61 32.32
C ILE A 57 148.43 18.31 33.12
N ARG A 58 148.81 18.27 34.42
CA ARG A 58 148.53 17.10 35.27
C ARG A 58 147.04 16.87 35.51
N CYS A 59 146.25 17.93 35.71
CA CYS A 59 144.81 17.79 35.91
C CYS A 59 144.09 17.33 34.64
N LEU A 60 144.49 17.84 33.47
CA LEU A 60 143.94 17.40 32.19
C LEU A 60 144.26 15.92 31.91
N ASN A 61 145.47 15.45 32.21
CA ASN A 61 145.82 14.03 32.06
C ASN A 61 145.00 13.10 32.98
N LYS A 62 144.69 13.50 34.22
CA LYS A 62 143.78 12.72 35.08
C LYS A 62 142.35 12.66 34.52
N ARG A 63 141.85 13.75 33.92
CA ARG A 63 140.53 13.78 33.28
C ARG A 63 140.47 12.88 32.05
N LEU A 64 141.55 12.84 31.27
CA LEU A 64 141.65 12.03 30.06
C LEU A 64 141.56 10.53 30.39
N ILE A 65 142.29 10.07 31.42
CA ILE A 65 142.21 8.68 31.91
C ILE A 65 140.79 8.31 32.37
N HIS A 66 140.06 9.24 33.00
CA HIS A 66 138.68 8.99 33.41
C HIS A 66 137.74 8.81 32.21
N LEU A 67 137.90 9.62 31.17
CA LEU A 67 137.10 9.53 29.95
C LEU A 67 137.37 8.23 29.17
N GLU A 68 138.62 7.77 29.13
CA GLU A 68 138.97 6.49 28.50
C GLU A 68 138.31 5.30 29.22
N ARG A 69 138.22 5.33 30.56
CA ARG A 69 137.51 4.31 31.33
C ARG A 69 136.01 4.31 31.06
N GLU A 70 135.38 5.49 30.95
CA GLU A 70 133.94 5.59 30.63
C GLU A 70 133.64 5.08 29.21
N LYS A 71 134.50 5.41 28.24
CA LYS A 71 134.38 4.91 26.87
C LYS A 71 134.41 3.38 26.85
N ALA A 72 135.40 2.78 27.52
CA ALA A 72 135.51 1.32 27.61
C ALA A 72 134.28 0.67 28.26
N GLN A 73 133.71 1.28 29.31
CA GLN A 73 132.48 0.78 29.94
C GLN A 73 131.26 0.84 29.00
N LYS A 74 131.08 1.93 28.24
CA LYS A 74 129.95 2.05 27.30
C LYS A 74 130.08 1.08 26.12
N GLU A 75 131.30 0.90 25.60
CA GLU A 75 131.56 -0.10 24.56
C GLU A 75 131.27 -1.52 25.03
N LEU A 76 131.59 -1.84 26.29
CA LEU A 76 131.24 -3.13 26.88
C LEU A 76 129.72 -3.33 26.99
N LYS A 77 128.96 -2.31 27.40
CA LYS A 77 127.48 -2.37 27.43
C LYS A 77 126.88 -2.60 26.04
N LEU A 78 127.40 -1.92 25.01
CA LEU A 78 126.95 -2.13 23.64
C LEU A 78 127.25 -3.55 23.15
N LYS A 79 128.42 -4.10 23.49
CA LYS A 79 128.76 -5.51 23.18
C LYS A 79 127.85 -6.50 23.91
N ILE A 80 127.47 -6.21 25.16
CA ILE A 80 126.53 -7.03 25.92
C ILE A 80 125.14 -7.01 25.28
N PHE A 81 124.58 -5.84 24.94
CA PHE A 81 123.27 -5.77 24.28
C PHE A 81 123.26 -6.39 22.88
N ASN A 82 124.37 -6.27 22.13
CA ASN A 82 124.53 -6.92 20.83
C ASN A 82 124.98 -8.38 20.93
N ALA A 83 125.10 -8.93 22.14
CA ALA A 83 125.43 -10.34 22.31
C ALA A 83 124.31 -11.22 21.71
N PRO A 84 124.66 -12.36 21.10
CA PRO A 84 123.71 -13.22 20.40
C PRO A 84 122.58 -13.77 21.31
N VAL A 85 122.79 -13.78 22.64
CA VAL A 85 121.80 -14.26 23.62
C VAL A 85 120.55 -13.38 23.61
N TYR A 86 120.70 -12.06 23.75
CA TYR A 86 119.56 -11.12 23.78
C TYR A 86 118.83 -11.02 22.44
N ARG A 87 119.54 -11.23 21.31
CA ARG A 87 118.90 -11.31 19.98
C ARG A 87 117.97 -12.52 19.86
N ARG A 88 118.41 -13.69 20.34
CA ARG A 88 117.61 -14.92 20.32
C ARG A 88 116.38 -14.81 21.22
N GLU A 89 116.52 -14.18 22.39
CA GLU A 89 115.39 -13.91 23.29
C GLU A 89 114.35 -13.00 22.63
N ALA A 90 114.78 -11.93 21.96
CA ALA A 90 113.90 -11.03 21.22
C ALA A 90 113.16 -11.75 20.05
N GLU A 91 113.84 -12.64 19.33
CA GLU A 91 113.24 -13.44 18.26
C GLU A 91 112.24 -14.48 18.78
N ASN A 92 112.50 -15.08 19.95
CA ASN A 92 111.57 -16.00 20.60
C ASN A 92 110.31 -15.26 21.07
N LEU A 93 110.45 -14.09 21.69
CA LEU A 93 109.32 -13.24 22.06
C LEU A 93 108.51 -12.81 20.84
N ARG A 94 109.18 -12.43 19.73
CA ARG A 94 108.50 -12.09 18.47
C ARG A 94 107.68 -13.27 17.93
N ARG A 95 108.24 -14.49 17.91
CA ARG A 95 107.51 -15.70 17.48
C ARG A 95 106.32 -16.00 18.39
N TYR A 96 106.46 -15.80 19.70
CA TYR A 96 105.37 -15.95 20.65
C TYR A 96 104.23 -14.95 20.39
N ILE A 97 104.56 -13.67 20.18
CA ILE A 97 103.58 -12.62 19.87
C ILE A 97 102.83 -12.92 18.57
N LEU A 98 103.53 -13.34 17.52
CA LEU A 98 102.89 -13.68 16.24
C LEU A 98 101.91 -14.85 16.38
N ARG A 99 102.27 -15.89 17.12
CA ARG A 99 101.33 -17.00 17.42
C ARG A 99 100.09 -16.54 18.18
N MET A 100 100.27 -15.67 19.17
CA MET A 100 99.14 -15.12 19.93
C MET A 100 98.21 -14.26 19.05
N LEU A 101 98.76 -13.52 18.09
CA LEU A 101 97.97 -12.76 17.11
C LEU A 101 97.21 -13.68 16.16
N ASP A 102 97.84 -14.73 15.66
CA ASP A 102 97.17 -15.74 14.81
C ASP A 102 96.03 -16.45 15.56
N ASP A 103 96.27 -16.80 16.83
CA ASP A 103 95.24 -17.41 17.69
C ASP A 103 94.10 -16.42 17.97
N ALA A 104 94.37 -15.14 18.20
CA ALA A 104 93.34 -14.11 18.38
C ALA A 104 92.45 -13.99 17.14
N VAL A 105 93.04 -13.92 15.94
CA VAL A 105 92.30 -13.88 14.68
C VAL A 105 91.47 -15.16 14.47
N ARG A 106 91.99 -16.33 14.86
CA ARG A 106 91.22 -17.59 14.79
C ARG A 106 90.01 -17.55 15.71
N TYR A 107 90.16 -17.09 16.95
CA TYR A 107 89.05 -17.00 17.90
C TYR A 107 88.01 -15.96 17.48
N GLU A 108 88.42 -14.82 16.90
CA GLU A 108 87.47 -13.85 16.35
C GLU A 108 86.60 -14.46 15.26
N ARG A 109 87.19 -15.21 14.31
CA ARG A 109 86.43 -15.92 13.27
C ARG A 109 85.47 -16.97 13.85
N GLN A 110 85.88 -17.70 14.89
CA GLN A 110 85.02 -18.67 15.56
C GLN A 110 83.85 -17.98 16.29
N ILE A 111 84.10 -16.83 16.92
CA ILE A 111 83.06 -16.03 17.58
C ILE A 111 82.07 -15.48 16.55
N GLU A 112 82.54 -15.00 15.40
CA GLU A 112 81.68 -14.52 14.32
C GLU A 112 80.80 -15.64 13.76
N ALA A 113 81.35 -16.82 13.50
CA ALA A 113 80.58 -17.99 13.07
C ALA A 113 79.53 -18.42 14.12
N ALA A 114 79.91 -18.47 15.39
CA ALA A 114 78.96 -18.77 16.46
C ALA A 114 77.83 -17.72 16.54
N LYS A 115 78.14 -16.43 16.34
CA LYS A 115 77.14 -15.35 16.29
C LYS A 115 76.18 -15.51 15.11
N THR A 116 76.68 -15.89 13.92
CA THR A 116 75.81 -16.14 12.76
C THR A 116 74.86 -17.30 13.04
N ASP A 117 75.36 -18.40 13.60
CA ASP A 117 74.54 -19.57 13.96
C ASP A 117 73.49 -19.21 15.01
N THR A 118 73.88 -18.43 16.03
CA THR A 118 72.95 -17.97 17.07
C THR A 118 71.85 -17.10 16.49
N ASN A 119 72.18 -16.20 15.56
CA ASN A 119 71.20 -15.35 14.89
C ASN A 119 70.25 -16.16 14.01
N GLU A 120 70.74 -17.19 13.32
CA GLU A 120 69.91 -18.08 12.52
C GLU A 120 68.91 -18.84 13.40
N LEU A 121 69.37 -19.44 14.51
CA LEU A 121 68.50 -20.15 15.45
C LEU A 121 67.45 -19.22 16.05
N LEU A 122 67.80 -17.99 16.42
CA LEU A 122 66.83 -17.00 16.88
C LEU A 122 65.78 -16.67 15.81
N SER A 123 66.17 -16.61 14.54
CA SER A 123 65.22 -16.40 13.43
C SER A 123 64.26 -17.58 13.25
N GLN A 124 64.75 -18.81 13.44
CA GLN A 124 63.93 -20.03 13.36
C GLN A 124 62.96 -20.11 14.53
N ILE A 125 63.41 -19.81 15.76
CA ILE A 125 62.55 -19.74 16.94
C ILE A 125 61.44 -18.70 16.74
N LYS A 126 61.76 -17.51 16.20
CA LYS A 126 60.75 -16.49 15.90
C LYS A 126 59.71 -16.97 14.89
N ARG A 127 60.12 -17.66 13.83
CA ARG A 127 59.21 -18.24 12.84
C ARG A 127 58.30 -19.31 13.44
N ALA A 128 58.88 -20.26 14.18
CA ALA A 128 58.13 -21.31 14.85
C ALA A 128 57.11 -20.74 15.86
N ASN A 129 57.48 -19.71 16.62
CA ASN A 129 56.57 -19.04 17.54
C ASN A 129 55.42 -18.33 16.79
N ALA A 130 55.70 -17.67 15.67
CA ALA A 130 54.67 -17.03 14.85
C ALA A 130 53.69 -18.07 14.26
N GLU A 131 54.19 -19.20 13.79
CA GLU A 131 53.36 -20.31 13.31
C GLU A 131 52.49 -20.91 14.43
N LEU A 132 53.07 -21.09 15.62
CA LEU A 132 52.35 -21.57 16.80
C LEU A 132 51.24 -20.59 17.23
N GLU A 133 51.51 -19.28 17.22
CA GLU A 133 50.49 -18.26 17.49
C GLU A 133 49.37 -18.27 16.44
N CYS A 134 49.71 -18.40 15.16
CA CYS A 134 48.73 -18.53 14.09
C CYS A 134 47.86 -19.78 14.26
N ALA A 135 48.44 -20.94 14.56
CA ALA A 135 47.72 -22.18 14.80
C ALA A 135 46.82 -22.10 16.05
N THR A 136 47.31 -21.48 17.14
CA THR A 136 46.55 -21.28 18.38
C THR A 136 45.36 -20.33 18.18
N LYS A 137 45.48 -19.33 17.29
CA LYS A 137 44.36 -18.45 16.91
C LYS A 137 43.36 -19.14 15.97
N ALA A 138 43.85 -20.02 15.09
CA ALA A 138 43.03 -20.70 14.09
C ALA A 138 42.19 -21.85 14.67
N VAL A 139 42.69 -22.52 15.72
CA VAL A 139 41.98 -23.61 16.40
C VAL A 139 41.32 -23.05 17.67
N PRO A 140 39.98 -22.88 17.70
CA PRO A 140 39.29 -22.53 18.93
C PRO A 140 39.54 -23.61 19.99
N SER A 141 39.73 -23.21 21.25
CA SER A 141 39.80 -24.15 22.36
C SER A 141 38.56 -25.07 22.37
N ASP A 142 38.74 -26.35 22.68
CA ASP A 142 37.66 -27.34 22.83
C ASP A 142 36.51 -26.83 23.71
N TYR A 143 36.83 -25.99 24.70
CA TYR A 143 35.83 -25.32 25.53
C TYR A 143 34.90 -24.40 24.71
N VAL A 144 35.46 -23.54 23.85
CA VAL A 144 34.70 -22.61 22.99
C VAL A 144 33.82 -23.38 22.02
N TYR A 145 34.34 -24.47 21.43
CA TYR A 145 33.56 -25.35 20.56
C TYR A 145 32.38 -26.00 21.30
N ARG A 146 32.61 -26.55 22.50
CA ARG A 146 31.54 -27.13 23.32
C ARG A 146 30.46 -26.11 23.67
N VAL A 147 30.85 -24.89 24.06
CA VAL A 147 29.91 -23.81 24.36
C VAL A 147 29.09 -23.42 23.12
N ALA A 148 29.71 -23.35 21.94
CA ALA A 148 28.99 -23.09 20.69
C ALA A 148 28.02 -24.23 20.33
N LEU A 149 28.42 -25.48 20.55
CA LEU A 149 27.56 -26.65 20.33
C LEU A 149 26.37 -26.67 21.29
N GLU A 150 26.59 -26.36 22.57
CA GLU A 150 25.51 -26.24 23.56
C GLU A 150 24.53 -25.13 23.18
N LYS A 151 25.02 -23.95 22.76
CA LYS A 151 24.16 -22.87 22.23
C LYS A 151 23.32 -23.35 21.05
N SER A 152 23.94 -23.96 20.04
CA SER A 152 23.23 -24.50 18.88
C SER A 152 22.19 -25.56 19.27
N ARG A 153 22.48 -26.45 20.24
CA ARG A 153 21.51 -27.42 20.76
C ARG A 153 20.34 -26.73 21.46
N THR A 154 20.58 -25.69 22.26
CA THR A 154 19.49 -24.94 22.90
C THR A 154 18.62 -24.19 21.88
N GLU A 155 19.23 -23.63 20.83
CA GLU A 155 18.50 -23.00 19.74
C GLU A 155 17.66 -24.01 18.96
N LEU A 156 18.21 -25.18 18.63
CA LEU A 156 17.47 -26.27 17.99
C LEU A 156 16.30 -26.73 18.84
N ALA A 157 16.49 -26.95 20.15
CA ALA A 157 15.41 -27.33 21.06
C ALA A 157 14.30 -26.27 21.15
N ALA A 158 14.66 -24.98 21.09
CA ALA A 158 13.70 -23.89 21.05
C ALA A 158 12.91 -23.86 19.73
N LEU A 159 13.57 -24.12 18.59
CA LEU A 159 12.93 -24.24 17.28
C LEU A 159 11.99 -25.45 17.21
N GLU A 160 12.40 -26.60 17.74
CA GLU A 160 11.57 -27.81 17.84
C GLU A 160 10.33 -27.57 18.70
N SER A 161 10.49 -26.91 19.85
CA SER A 161 9.38 -26.55 20.73
C SER A 161 8.40 -25.57 20.04
N ARG A 162 8.91 -24.60 19.28
CA ARG A 162 8.08 -23.69 18.47
C ARG A 162 7.32 -24.44 17.38
N LEU A 163 7.97 -25.38 16.70
CA LEU A 163 7.34 -26.21 15.68
C LEU A 163 6.25 -27.11 16.26
N ASP A 164 6.49 -27.73 17.40
CA ASP A 164 5.49 -28.56 18.09
C ASP A 164 4.27 -27.73 18.52
N ASN A 165 4.50 -26.53 19.07
CA ASN A 165 3.42 -25.60 19.42
C ASN A 165 2.63 -25.15 18.18
N ALA A 166 3.30 -24.88 17.06
CA ALA A 166 2.64 -24.54 15.80
C ALA A 166 1.78 -25.69 15.27
N ARG A 167 2.28 -26.93 15.31
CA ARG A 167 1.52 -28.14 14.92
C ARG A 167 0.30 -28.38 15.81
N LYS A 168 0.44 -28.18 17.14
CA LYS A 168 -0.69 -28.27 18.07
C LYS A 168 -1.75 -27.21 17.78
N LEU A 169 -1.33 -25.99 17.49
CA LEU A 169 -2.25 -24.91 17.10
C LEU A 169 -2.97 -25.26 15.78
N GLU A 170 -2.23 -25.74 14.79
CA GLU A 170 -2.80 -26.18 13.52
C GLU A 170 -3.83 -27.29 13.72
N GLY A 171 -3.52 -28.29 14.55
CA GLY A 171 -4.46 -29.37 14.91
C GLY A 171 -5.74 -28.85 15.58
N LYS A 172 -5.63 -27.86 16.47
CA LYS A 172 -6.80 -27.21 17.09
C LYS A 172 -7.65 -26.47 16.06
N LEU A 173 -7.02 -25.67 15.20
CA LEU A 173 -7.72 -24.94 14.13
C LEU A 173 -8.42 -25.89 13.15
N HIS A 174 -7.80 -27.03 12.80
CA HIS A 174 -8.44 -28.05 11.98
C HIS A 174 -9.65 -28.72 12.66
N ALA A 175 -9.56 -28.96 13.98
CA ALA A 175 -10.68 -29.51 14.75
C ALA A 175 -11.85 -28.52 14.83
N GLU A 176 -11.57 -27.23 15.05
CA GLU A 176 -12.56 -26.15 15.04
C GLU A 176 -13.18 -25.98 13.64
N ASN A 177 -12.38 -26.00 12.58
CA ASN A 177 -12.88 -25.93 11.21
C ASN A 177 -13.79 -27.12 10.89
N ARG A 178 -13.41 -28.34 11.31
CA ARG A 178 -14.27 -29.52 11.16
C ARG A 178 -15.59 -29.36 11.92
N LYS A 179 -15.56 -28.80 13.13
CA LYS A 179 -16.77 -28.52 13.91
C LYS A 179 -17.69 -27.53 13.18
N HIS A 180 -17.14 -26.43 12.66
CA HIS A 180 -17.90 -25.45 11.89
C HIS A 180 -18.47 -26.04 10.58
N ARG A 181 -17.72 -26.91 9.89
CA ARG A 181 -18.25 -27.62 8.71
C ARG A 181 -19.45 -28.50 9.07
N ASN A 182 -19.36 -29.25 10.17
CA ASN A 182 -20.48 -30.06 10.63
C ASN A 182 -21.69 -29.19 11.03
N GLU A 183 -21.47 -28.04 11.66
CA GLU A 183 -22.52 -27.08 11.99
C GLU A 183 -23.20 -26.53 10.71
N ILE A 184 -22.41 -26.18 9.69
CA ILE A 184 -22.91 -25.74 8.39
C ILE A 184 -23.75 -26.84 7.73
N ASP A 185 -23.25 -28.08 7.70
CA ASP A 185 -23.96 -29.22 7.11
C ASP A 185 -25.30 -29.48 7.83
N ASN A 186 -25.32 -29.40 9.16
CA ASN A 186 -26.54 -29.52 9.96
C ASN A 186 -27.54 -28.40 9.61
N MET A 187 -27.10 -27.14 9.56
CA MET A 187 -27.97 -26.01 9.18
C MET A 187 -28.51 -26.14 7.75
N LEU A 188 -27.70 -26.67 6.82
CA LEU A 188 -28.15 -26.95 5.46
C LEU A 188 -29.21 -28.07 5.42
N GLY A 189 -29.04 -29.10 6.26
CA GLY A 189 -30.03 -30.15 6.47
C GLY A 189 -31.36 -29.62 6.99
N GLU A 190 -31.32 -28.79 8.04
CA GLU A 190 -32.50 -28.13 8.61
C GLU A 190 -33.19 -27.22 7.59
N ARG A 191 -32.42 -26.42 6.82
CA ARG A 191 -32.96 -25.58 5.75
C ARG A 191 -33.67 -26.41 4.68
N LYS A 192 -33.11 -27.57 4.30
CA LYS A 192 -33.75 -28.48 3.34
C LYS A 192 -35.08 -29.01 3.88
N LEU A 193 -35.12 -29.44 5.14
CA LEU A 193 -36.35 -29.92 5.79
C LEU A 193 -37.41 -28.81 5.87
N TYR A 194 -37.01 -27.61 6.29
CA TYR A 194 -37.89 -26.45 6.34
C TYR A 194 -38.48 -26.12 4.96
N ASN A 195 -37.65 -26.10 3.93
CA ASN A 195 -38.11 -25.85 2.56
C ASN A 195 -39.10 -26.92 2.07
N GLN A 196 -38.92 -28.18 2.45
CA GLN A 196 -39.87 -29.25 2.12
C GLN A 196 -41.22 -29.04 2.82
N GLN A 197 -41.20 -28.70 4.11
CA GLN A 197 -42.43 -28.39 4.87
C GLN A 197 -43.13 -27.16 4.31
N TRP A 198 -42.39 -26.09 4.01
CA TRP A 198 -42.92 -24.90 3.36
C TRP A 198 -43.60 -25.23 2.03
N GLN A 199 -42.98 -26.03 1.18
CA GLN A 199 -43.58 -26.48 -0.09
C GLN A 199 -44.83 -27.33 0.10
N GLN A 200 -44.92 -28.11 1.19
CA GLN A 200 -46.15 -28.83 1.55
C GLN A 200 -47.25 -27.85 1.93
N TYR A 201 -46.98 -26.89 2.81
CA TYR A 201 -47.96 -25.87 3.21
C TYR A 201 -48.43 -25.02 2.03
N VAL A 202 -47.55 -24.61 1.14
CA VAL A 202 -47.93 -23.88 -0.08
C VAL A 202 -48.86 -24.72 -0.97
N ARG A 203 -48.59 -26.02 -1.11
CA ARG A 203 -49.47 -26.93 -1.88
C ARG A 203 -50.84 -27.10 -1.22
N GLU A 204 -50.89 -27.25 0.09
CA GLU A 204 -52.14 -27.36 0.85
C GLU A 204 -52.97 -26.06 0.76
N LEU A 205 -52.32 -24.91 0.91
CA LEU A 205 -52.97 -23.61 0.78
C LEU A 205 -53.57 -23.42 -0.61
N ASN A 206 -52.83 -23.76 -1.66
CA ASN A 206 -53.33 -23.68 -3.03
C ASN A 206 -54.50 -24.64 -3.28
N ARG A 207 -54.46 -25.85 -2.70
CA ARG A 207 -55.58 -26.80 -2.76
C ARG A 207 -56.81 -26.24 -2.06
N ASN A 208 -56.65 -25.68 -0.86
CA ASN A 208 -57.74 -25.09 -0.08
C ASN A 208 -58.33 -23.86 -0.78
N ARG A 209 -57.50 -23.00 -1.37
CA ARG A 209 -57.95 -21.86 -2.18
C ARG A 209 -58.81 -22.36 -3.35
N LYS A 210 -58.36 -23.38 -4.08
CA LYS A 210 -59.13 -23.96 -5.18
C LYS A 210 -60.47 -24.52 -4.69
N PHE A 211 -60.46 -25.25 -3.58
CA PHE A 211 -61.68 -25.78 -2.97
C PHE A 211 -62.68 -24.66 -2.60
N LEU A 212 -62.21 -23.56 -2.02
CA LEU A 212 -63.07 -22.42 -1.67
C LEU A 212 -63.65 -21.74 -2.93
N LEU A 213 -62.85 -21.59 -3.99
CA LEU A 213 -63.34 -21.06 -5.27
C LEU A 213 -64.42 -21.96 -5.87
N ASP A 214 -64.18 -23.28 -5.93
CA ASP A 214 -65.17 -24.25 -6.41
C ASP A 214 -66.46 -24.21 -5.56
N MET A 215 -66.37 -24.01 -4.24
CA MET A 215 -67.53 -23.84 -3.37
C MET A 215 -68.31 -22.56 -3.67
N ILE A 216 -67.60 -21.45 -3.88
CA ILE A 216 -68.23 -20.17 -4.25
C ILE A 216 -68.94 -20.31 -5.59
N GLU A 217 -68.29 -20.89 -6.59
CA GLU A 217 -68.89 -21.13 -7.91
C GLU A 217 -70.16 -22.00 -7.81
N ARG A 218 -70.13 -23.07 -7.02
CA ARG A 218 -71.32 -23.91 -6.77
C ARG A 218 -72.44 -23.14 -6.07
N ALA A 219 -72.11 -22.31 -5.09
CA ALA A 219 -73.08 -21.48 -4.40
C ALA A 219 -73.70 -20.45 -5.35
N THR A 220 -72.89 -19.75 -6.15
CA THR A 220 -73.36 -18.79 -7.17
C THR A 220 -74.25 -19.47 -8.21
N LEU A 221 -73.89 -20.66 -8.70
CA LEU A 221 -74.72 -21.42 -9.62
C LEU A 221 -76.08 -21.79 -8.99
N ALA A 222 -76.09 -22.21 -7.73
CA ALA A 222 -77.33 -22.52 -7.02
C ALA A 222 -78.20 -21.26 -6.82
N PHE A 223 -77.60 -20.11 -6.52
CA PHE A 223 -78.31 -18.84 -6.42
C PHE A 223 -78.95 -18.43 -7.76
N ASN A 224 -78.19 -18.48 -8.86
CA ASN A 224 -78.70 -18.17 -10.20
C ASN A 224 -79.87 -19.10 -10.59
N GLN A 225 -79.76 -20.40 -10.29
CA GLN A 225 -80.85 -21.36 -10.50
C GLN A 225 -82.08 -21.01 -9.64
N GLY A 226 -81.87 -20.59 -8.40
CA GLY A 226 -82.94 -20.12 -7.52
C GLY A 226 -83.66 -18.89 -8.09
N GLU A 227 -82.90 -17.91 -8.59
CA GLU A 227 -83.45 -16.70 -9.23
C GLU A 227 -84.25 -17.05 -10.49
N ASP A 228 -83.74 -17.92 -11.36
CA ASP A 228 -84.44 -18.40 -12.56
C ASP A 228 -85.78 -19.08 -12.21
N LEU A 229 -85.80 -19.88 -11.15
CA LEU A 229 -87.02 -20.53 -10.66
C LEU A 229 -88.02 -19.52 -10.11
N CYS A 230 -87.57 -18.52 -9.36
CA CYS A 230 -88.42 -17.42 -8.88
C CYS A 230 -89.04 -16.66 -10.04
N HIS A 231 -88.25 -16.28 -11.05
CA HIS A 231 -88.75 -15.63 -12.27
C HIS A 231 -89.77 -16.48 -13.02
N ARG A 232 -89.55 -17.79 -13.10
CA ARG A 232 -90.50 -18.72 -13.71
C ARG A 232 -91.81 -18.81 -12.92
N ILE A 233 -91.75 -18.85 -11.60
CA ILE A 233 -92.93 -18.83 -10.73
C ILE A 233 -93.72 -17.53 -10.93
N ASP A 234 -93.06 -16.39 -10.96
CA ASP A 234 -93.72 -15.10 -11.16
C ASP A 234 -94.36 -14.99 -12.55
N SER A 235 -93.70 -15.52 -13.59
CA SER A 235 -94.27 -15.61 -14.93
C SER A 235 -95.55 -16.47 -14.94
N LEU A 236 -95.53 -17.61 -14.24
CA LEU A 236 -96.71 -18.49 -14.11
C LEU A 236 -97.84 -17.81 -13.33
N LYS A 237 -97.54 -17.07 -12.25
CA LYS A 237 -98.55 -16.29 -11.51
C LYS A 237 -99.20 -15.22 -12.38
N VAL A 238 -98.40 -14.50 -13.17
CA VAL A 238 -98.91 -13.51 -14.11
C VAL A 238 -99.82 -14.19 -15.14
N GLN A 239 -99.42 -15.33 -15.68
CA GLN A 239 -100.22 -16.08 -16.64
C GLN A 239 -101.53 -16.59 -16.03
N GLU A 240 -101.50 -17.19 -14.84
CA GLU A 240 -102.70 -17.62 -14.10
C GLU A 240 -103.66 -16.46 -13.86
N SER A 241 -103.14 -15.29 -13.47
CA SER A 241 -103.96 -14.10 -13.25
C SER A 241 -104.63 -13.61 -14.54
N ARG A 242 -103.94 -13.70 -15.69
CA ARG A 242 -104.50 -13.38 -17.01
C ARG A 242 -105.59 -14.38 -17.38
N ASP A 243 -105.33 -15.68 -17.24
CA ASP A 243 -106.28 -16.74 -17.56
C ASP A 243 -107.53 -16.68 -16.66
N LYS A 244 -107.36 -16.31 -15.39
CA LYS A 244 -108.50 -16.09 -14.49
C LYS A 244 -109.35 -14.90 -14.94
N ARG A 245 -108.72 -13.79 -15.36
CA ARG A 245 -109.45 -12.63 -15.90
C ARG A 245 -110.18 -12.99 -17.19
N ALA A 246 -109.53 -13.70 -18.11
CA ALA A 246 -110.12 -14.19 -19.35
C ALA A 246 -111.35 -15.07 -19.10
N ARG A 247 -111.22 -16.11 -18.26
CA ARG A 247 -112.36 -16.99 -17.88
C ARG A 247 -113.50 -16.24 -17.21
N THR A 248 -113.19 -15.24 -16.39
CA THR A 248 -114.21 -14.41 -15.73
C THR A 248 -114.97 -13.58 -16.78
N GLN A 249 -114.26 -12.99 -17.74
CA GLN A 249 -114.84 -12.23 -18.84
C GLN A 249 -115.72 -13.12 -19.73
N GLU A 250 -115.25 -14.32 -20.08
CA GLU A 250 -116.02 -15.33 -20.82
C GLU A 250 -117.31 -15.70 -20.08
N MET A 251 -117.26 -15.94 -18.77
CA MET A 251 -118.47 -16.18 -17.98
C MET A 251 -119.45 -15.00 -18.00
N ILE A 252 -118.96 -13.76 -17.84
CA ILE A 252 -119.80 -12.56 -17.89
C ILE A 252 -120.48 -12.44 -19.26
N GLU A 253 -119.77 -12.74 -20.34
CA GLU A 253 -120.33 -12.72 -21.70
C GLU A 253 -121.39 -13.79 -21.92
N VAL A 254 -121.14 -15.03 -21.45
CA VAL A 254 -122.14 -16.11 -21.50
C VAL A 254 -123.38 -15.74 -20.67
N GLU A 255 -123.21 -15.19 -19.47
CA GLU A 255 -124.32 -14.74 -18.63
C GLU A 255 -125.12 -13.62 -19.30
N ARG A 256 -124.44 -12.64 -19.91
CA ARG A 256 -125.09 -11.59 -20.72
C ARG A 256 -125.89 -12.17 -21.88
N GLN A 257 -125.37 -13.18 -22.57
CA GLN A 257 -126.09 -13.86 -23.64
C GLN A 257 -127.31 -14.62 -23.12
N ILE A 258 -127.20 -15.31 -21.97
CA ILE A 258 -128.33 -16.01 -21.33
C ILE A 258 -129.42 -15.01 -20.89
N VAL A 259 -129.03 -13.91 -20.24
CA VAL A 259 -129.97 -12.87 -19.81
C VAL A 259 -130.60 -12.18 -21.02
N GLY A 260 -129.81 -11.87 -22.05
CA GLY A 260 -130.29 -11.28 -23.30
C GLY A 260 -131.31 -12.19 -24.00
N THR A 261 -131.01 -13.48 -24.15
CA THR A 261 -131.93 -14.46 -24.73
C THR A 261 -133.18 -14.66 -23.87
N ARG A 262 -133.06 -14.62 -22.54
CA ARG A 262 -134.21 -14.66 -21.62
C ARG A 262 -135.13 -13.45 -21.81
N HIS A 263 -134.59 -12.23 -21.85
CA HIS A 263 -135.38 -11.02 -22.07
C HIS A 263 -136.02 -10.99 -23.46
N VAL A 264 -135.31 -11.45 -24.49
CA VAL A 264 -135.86 -11.57 -25.86
C VAL A 264 -137.02 -12.57 -25.86
N ASN A 265 -136.86 -13.74 -25.24
CA ASN A 265 -137.92 -14.73 -25.13
C ASN A 265 -139.13 -14.21 -24.35
N GLU A 266 -138.89 -13.48 -23.26
CA GLU A 266 -139.96 -12.84 -22.48
C GLU A 266 -140.67 -11.76 -23.28
N PHE A 267 -139.93 -10.90 -23.98
CA PHE A 267 -140.49 -9.90 -24.90
C PHE A 267 -141.33 -10.56 -26.00
N LEU A 268 -140.83 -11.63 -26.63
CA LEU A 268 -141.57 -12.37 -27.66
C LEU A 268 -142.84 -13.02 -27.10
N ARG A 269 -142.82 -13.52 -25.85
CA ARG A 269 -144.03 -13.99 -25.17
C ARG A 269 -145.03 -12.86 -24.96
N THR A 270 -144.60 -11.69 -24.50
CA THR A 270 -145.47 -10.52 -24.29
C THR A 270 -146.01 -9.95 -25.61
N LYS A 271 -145.21 -9.94 -26.68
CA LYS A 271 -145.62 -9.52 -28.03
C LYS A 271 -146.47 -10.56 -28.76
N GLY A 272 -146.33 -11.83 -28.42
CA GLY A 272 -147.10 -12.96 -28.97
C GLY A 272 -148.58 -12.91 -28.61
N TYR A 273 -148.98 -12.07 -27.66
CA TYR A 273 -150.39 -11.68 -27.49
C TYR A 273 -150.84 -10.89 -28.71
N LYS A 274 -151.49 -11.59 -29.65
CA LYS A 274 -152.11 -11.01 -30.84
C LYS A 274 -153.11 -9.95 -30.39
N ARG A 275 -152.75 -8.67 -30.50
CA ARG A 275 -153.74 -7.59 -30.51
C ARG A 275 -154.47 -7.68 -31.84
N ALA A 276 -155.80 -7.66 -31.83
CA ALA A 276 -156.58 -7.47 -33.04
C ALA A 276 -156.24 -6.07 -33.59
N ILE A 277 -155.43 -6.03 -34.65
CA ILE A 277 -155.11 -4.80 -35.36
C ILE A 277 -156.31 -4.51 -36.26
N ALA A 278 -157.17 -3.59 -35.81
CA ALA A 278 -158.14 -2.97 -36.71
C ALA A 278 -157.39 -2.21 -37.81
N GLU A 279 -157.90 -2.28 -39.04
CA GLU A 279 -157.33 -1.59 -40.20
C GLU A 279 -157.09 -0.11 -39.90
N LEU A 280 -155.90 0.36 -40.25
CA LEU A 280 -155.40 1.68 -39.86
C LEU A 280 -156.15 2.77 -40.64
N ASP A 281 -157.02 3.52 -39.97
CA ASP A 281 -157.76 4.63 -40.55
C ASP A 281 -156.80 5.64 -41.22
N PRO A 282 -156.92 5.91 -42.54
CA PRO A 282 -156.04 6.85 -43.25
C PRO A 282 -156.07 8.28 -42.67
N SER A 283 -157.08 8.64 -41.87
CA SER A 283 -157.10 9.92 -41.14
C SER A 283 -156.01 10.00 -40.04
N LEU A 284 -155.75 8.88 -39.35
CA LEU A 284 -154.74 8.77 -38.29
C LEU A 284 -153.32 8.74 -38.86
N VAL A 285 -153.13 8.17 -40.05
CA VAL A 285 -151.84 8.20 -40.77
C VAL A 285 -151.45 9.63 -41.12
N ARG A 286 -152.41 10.46 -41.55
CA ARG A 286 -152.16 11.88 -41.81
C ARG A 286 -151.82 12.67 -40.54
N LYS A 287 -152.51 12.40 -39.43
CA LYS A 287 -152.17 12.98 -38.12
C LYS A 287 -150.77 12.55 -37.65
N ARG A 288 -150.41 11.27 -37.82
CA ARG A 288 -149.06 10.76 -37.52
C ARG A 288 -147.99 11.44 -38.35
N ASN A 289 -148.23 11.63 -39.64
CA ASN A 289 -147.24 12.29 -40.52
C ASN A 289 -147.04 13.76 -40.16
N ARG A 290 -148.12 14.48 -39.78
CA ARG A 290 -147.98 15.84 -39.22
C ARG A 290 -147.22 15.85 -37.90
N PHE A 291 -147.48 14.88 -37.02
CA PHE A 291 -146.75 14.74 -35.76
C PHE A 291 -145.27 14.41 -35.99
N LYS A 292 -144.95 13.58 -36.98
CA LYS A 292 -143.57 13.31 -37.40
C LYS A 292 -142.89 14.58 -37.89
N MET A 293 -143.53 15.37 -38.76
CA MET A 293 -142.96 16.64 -39.24
C MET A 293 -142.71 17.63 -38.10
N ALA A 294 -143.67 17.78 -37.18
CA ALA A 294 -143.50 18.63 -36.00
C ALA A 294 -142.37 18.13 -35.07
N ASN A 295 -142.12 16.82 -35.01
CA ASN A 295 -141.00 16.27 -34.24
C ASN A 295 -139.67 16.36 -35.00
N TRP A 296 -139.67 16.29 -36.33
CA TRP A 296 -138.48 16.59 -37.14
C TRP A 296 -138.03 18.03 -36.89
N GLU A 297 -138.96 18.98 -36.88
CA GLU A 297 -138.63 20.36 -36.51
C GLU A 297 -138.07 20.49 -35.08
N LYS A 298 -138.56 19.68 -34.12
CA LYS A 298 -138.00 19.68 -32.76
C LYS A 298 -136.61 19.05 -32.73
N ILE A 299 -136.38 17.99 -33.49
CA ILE A 299 -135.06 17.35 -33.62
C ILE A 299 -134.08 18.32 -34.25
N ASP A 300 -134.46 19.04 -35.30
CA ASP A 300 -133.62 20.05 -35.92
C ASP A 300 -133.34 21.21 -34.95
N ARG A 301 -134.33 21.63 -34.15
CA ARG A 301 -134.11 22.60 -33.07
C ARG A 301 -133.17 22.08 -31.99
N PHE A 302 -133.29 20.82 -31.57
CA PHE A 302 -132.38 20.24 -30.59
C PHE A 302 -130.97 20.02 -31.17
N GLY A 303 -130.86 19.64 -32.45
CA GLY A 303 -129.59 19.57 -33.16
C GLY A 303 -128.93 20.94 -33.25
N ALA A 304 -129.71 21.98 -33.54
CA ALA A 304 -129.23 23.36 -33.49
C ALA A 304 -128.76 23.72 -32.07
N VAL A 305 -129.54 23.45 -31.02
CA VAL A 305 -129.14 23.71 -29.62
C VAL A 305 -127.90 22.92 -29.21
N ILE A 306 -127.75 21.67 -29.67
CA ILE A 306 -126.55 20.85 -29.43
C ILE A 306 -125.34 21.49 -30.10
N ASN A 307 -125.45 21.87 -31.37
CA ASN A 307 -124.35 22.53 -32.07
C ASN A 307 -124.02 23.90 -31.43
N SER A 308 -125.02 24.67 -31.03
CA SER A 308 -124.84 25.92 -30.27
C SER A 308 -124.21 25.69 -28.90
N THR A 309 -124.52 24.57 -28.23
CA THR A 309 -123.88 24.22 -26.96
C THR A 309 -122.47 23.67 -27.15
N MET A 310 -122.16 22.99 -28.26
CA MET A 310 -120.80 22.61 -28.64
C MET A 310 -119.95 23.86 -28.95
N GLU A 311 -120.51 24.83 -29.66
CA GLU A 311 -119.90 26.15 -29.91
C GLU A 311 -119.72 26.96 -28.62
N TYR A 312 -120.74 26.97 -27.74
CA TYR A 312 -120.68 27.64 -26.44
C TYR A 312 -119.66 27.01 -25.48
N LEU A 313 -119.58 25.68 -25.46
CA LEU A 313 -118.60 24.94 -24.65
C LEU A 313 -117.21 24.89 -25.30
N GLN A 314 -117.05 25.45 -26.51
CA GLN A 314 -115.81 25.48 -27.29
C GLN A 314 -115.10 24.12 -27.31
N LEU A 315 -115.82 23.05 -27.62
CA LEU A 315 -115.26 21.69 -27.62
C LEU A 315 -114.12 21.52 -28.65
N ASP A 316 -114.09 22.34 -29.69
CA ASP A 316 -112.98 22.40 -30.66
C ASP A 316 -111.67 22.85 -30.01
N ALA A 317 -111.72 23.68 -28.96
CA ALA A 317 -110.55 24.13 -28.20
C ALA A 317 -109.95 23.01 -27.31
N ILE A 318 -110.67 21.92 -27.04
CA ILE A 318 -110.14 20.79 -26.28
C ILE A 318 -109.04 20.08 -27.08
N GLN A 319 -109.17 19.99 -28.41
CA GLN A 319 -108.10 19.45 -29.26
C GLN A 319 -106.84 20.32 -29.20
N ASP A 320 -106.98 21.65 -29.17
CA ASP A 320 -105.85 22.56 -28.99
C ASP A 320 -105.18 22.39 -27.62
N VAL A 321 -105.97 22.20 -26.56
CA VAL A 321 -105.44 21.92 -25.21
C VAL A 321 -104.70 20.58 -25.17
N LEU A 322 -105.24 19.53 -25.80
CA LEU A 322 -104.56 18.23 -25.90
C LEU A 322 -103.24 18.33 -26.68
N PHE A 323 -103.22 19.07 -27.79
CA PHE A 323 -102.00 19.32 -28.55
C PHE A 323 -100.97 20.11 -27.74
N GLN A 324 -101.40 21.10 -26.95
CA GLN A 324 -100.51 21.81 -26.03
C GLN A 324 -99.96 20.90 -24.94
N ILE A 325 -100.76 19.99 -24.38
CA ILE A 325 -100.32 19.01 -23.38
C ILE A 325 -99.28 18.06 -23.98
N GLU A 326 -99.52 17.53 -25.19
CA GLU A 326 -98.58 16.65 -25.89
C GLU A 326 -97.24 17.37 -26.16
N LYS A 327 -97.30 18.61 -26.65
CA LYS A 327 -96.11 19.45 -26.83
C LYS A 327 -95.35 19.72 -25.52
N GLN A 328 -96.05 19.83 -24.39
CA GLN A 328 -95.42 19.95 -23.07
C GLN A 328 -94.81 18.62 -22.61
N GLN A 329 -95.49 17.49 -22.85
CA GLN A 329 -94.97 16.15 -22.53
C GLN A 329 -93.68 15.84 -23.29
N ASP A 330 -93.59 16.23 -24.57
CA ASP A 330 -92.37 16.07 -25.36
C ASP A 330 -91.21 16.89 -24.78
N LYS A 331 -91.48 18.14 -24.36
CA LYS A 331 -90.48 18.98 -23.70
C LYS A 331 -90.01 18.37 -22.38
N TYR A 332 -90.92 17.89 -21.55
CA TYR A 332 -90.56 17.22 -20.31
C TYR A 332 -89.77 15.93 -20.57
N THR A 333 -90.15 15.16 -21.57
CA THR A 333 -89.42 13.93 -21.96
C THR A 333 -88.01 14.25 -22.43
N ALA A 334 -87.84 15.30 -23.24
CA ALA A 334 -86.52 15.77 -23.65
C ALA A 334 -85.68 16.28 -22.45
N LEU A 335 -86.30 17.00 -21.52
CA LEU A 335 -85.65 17.48 -20.31
C LEU A 335 -85.22 16.32 -19.40
N PHE A 336 -86.06 15.29 -19.23
CA PHE A 336 -85.72 14.08 -18.48
C PHE A 336 -84.57 13.31 -19.12
N ARG A 337 -84.55 13.19 -20.46
CA ARG A 337 -83.41 12.59 -21.16
C ARG A 337 -82.13 13.37 -20.93
N TYR A 338 -82.21 14.70 -21.03
CA TYR A 338 -81.07 15.57 -20.73
C TYR A 338 -80.59 15.38 -19.29
N LEU A 339 -81.50 15.40 -18.31
CA LEU A 339 -81.20 15.18 -16.90
C LEU A 339 -80.49 13.85 -16.69
N ASN A 340 -81.02 12.76 -17.25
CA ASN A 340 -80.42 11.42 -17.13
C ASN A 340 -79.01 11.35 -17.74
N VAL A 341 -78.82 11.94 -18.93
CA VAL A 341 -77.50 11.99 -19.56
C VAL A 341 -76.54 12.84 -18.73
N THR A 342 -76.98 13.98 -18.19
CA THR A 342 -76.15 14.79 -17.30
C THR A 342 -75.82 14.06 -16.00
N ASN A 343 -76.76 13.29 -15.45
CA ASN A 343 -76.54 12.53 -14.22
C ASN A 343 -75.53 11.39 -14.46
N ALA A 344 -75.63 10.69 -15.59
CA ALA A 344 -74.63 9.71 -16.00
C ALA A 344 -73.23 10.33 -16.15
N LYS A 345 -73.13 11.55 -16.72
CA LYS A 345 -71.86 12.29 -16.80
C LYS A 345 -71.34 12.72 -15.43
N ILE A 346 -72.21 13.08 -14.50
CA ILE A 346 -71.83 13.39 -13.11
C ILE A 346 -71.31 12.13 -12.41
N GLU A 347 -71.97 10.97 -12.60
CA GLU A 347 -71.50 9.69 -12.07
C GLU A 347 -70.14 9.28 -12.63
N GLU A 348 -69.93 9.48 -13.94
CA GLU A 348 -68.63 9.27 -14.60
C GLU A 348 -67.56 10.19 -14.01
N ALA A 349 -67.83 11.49 -13.88
CA ALA A 349 -66.92 12.45 -13.27
C ALA A 349 -66.60 12.11 -11.80
N ASN A 350 -67.60 11.66 -11.03
CA ASN A 350 -67.40 11.18 -9.66
C ASN A 350 -66.60 9.87 -9.60
N GLY A 351 -66.73 9.00 -10.62
CA GLY A 351 -65.86 7.85 -10.81
C GLY A 351 -64.40 8.26 -10.96
N ILE A 352 -64.15 9.17 -11.91
CA ILE A 352 -62.81 9.73 -12.17
C ILE A 352 -62.24 10.42 -10.92
N ALA A 353 -63.03 11.23 -10.21
CA ALA A 353 -62.59 11.91 -8.99
C ALA A 353 -62.15 10.91 -7.91
N ARG A 354 -62.92 9.84 -7.68
CA ARG A 354 -62.55 8.79 -6.71
C ARG A 354 -61.28 8.04 -7.10
N ASP A 355 -61.04 7.83 -8.40
CA ASP A 355 -59.83 7.18 -8.85
C ASP A 355 -58.60 8.10 -8.72
N LEU A 356 -58.75 9.40 -8.98
CA LEU A 356 -57.73 10.41 -8.71
C LEU A 356 -57.40 10.52 -7.21
N GLU A 357 -58.40 10.44 -6.33
CA GLU A 357 -58.19 10.41 -4.88
C GLU A 357 -57.34 9.18 -4.46
N LYS A 358 -57.69 7.98 -4.95
CA LYS A 358 -56.89 6.77 -4.70
C LYS A 358 -55.46 6.88 -5.22
N ASP A 359 -55.27 7.46 -6.40
CA ASP A 359 -53.94 7.65 -6.96
C ASP A 359 -53.13 8.70 -6.18
N SER A 360 -53.77 9.77 -5.68
CA SER A 360 -53.16 10.71 -4.75
C SER A 360 -52.74 10.05 -3.44
N GLU A 361 -53.59 9.19 -2.85
CA GLU A 361 -53.23 8.41 -1.65
C GLU A 361 -52.02 7.50 -1.90
N ARG A 362 -52.00 6.78 -3.02
CA ARG A 362 -50.86 5.93 -3.43
C ARG A 362 -49.57 6.74 -3.59
N LEU A 363 -49.65 7.92 -4.19
CA LEU A 363 -48.50 8.82 -4.34
C LEU A 363 -48.01 9.32 -2.97
N GLN A 364 -48.91 9.72 -2.07
CA GLN A 364 -48.55 10.12 -0.70
C GLN A 364 -47.91 8.98 0.09
N GLU A 365 -48.41 7.75 -0.04
CA GLU A 365 -47.75 6.58 0.56
C GLU A 365 -46.36 6.33 -0.04
N GLY A 366 -46.22 6.49 -1.36
CA GLY A 366 -44.93 6.44 -2.05
C GLY A 366 -43.95 7.49 -1.54
N GLU A 367 -44.39 8.73 -1.36
CA GLU A 367 -43.57 9.80 -0.79
C GLU A 367 -43.18 9.53 0.66
N LYS A 368 -44.11 9.05 1.50
CA LYS A 368 -43.80 8.67 2.89
C LYS A 368 -42.72 7.59 2.93
N ARG A 369 -42.78 6.59 2.04
CA ARG A 369 -41.75 5.54 1.94
C ARG A 369 -40.40 6.11 1.49
N LYS A 370 -40.39 7.03 0.53
CA LYS A 370 -39.16 7.72 0.09
C LYS A 370 -38.54 8.53 1.22
N ARG A 371 -39.33 9.35 1.93
CA ARG A 371 -38.86 10.12 3.09
C ARG A 371 -38.26 9.21 4.18
N LEU A 372 -38.91 8.10 4.51
CA LEU A 372 -38.36 7.14 5.48
C LEU A 372 -37.05 6.48 5.01
N SER A 373 -36.88 6.31 3.71
CA SER A 373 -35.62 5.81 3.13
C SER A 373 -34.52 6.87 3.17
N GLU A 374 -34.85 8.10 2.80
CA GLU A 374 -33.95 9.27 2.84
C GLU A 374 -33.52 9.59 4.28
N GLU A 375 -34.42 9.52 5.26
CA GLU A 375 -34.07 9.65 6.67
C GLU A 375 -33.12 8.55 7.16
N ARG A 376 -33.22 7.34 6.61
CA ARG A 376 -32.29 6.24 6.93
C ARG A 376 -30.93 6.46 6.31
N SER A 377 -30.85 6.88 5.04
CA SER A 377 -29.56 7.21 4.39
C SER A 377 -28.90 8.38 5.08
N VAL A 378 -29.62 9.47 5.39
CA VAL A 378 -29.05 10.63 6.10
C VAL A 378 -28.52 10.24 7.50
N LYS A 379 -29.19 9.31 8.20
CA LYS A 379 -28.68 8.78 9.47
C LYS A 379 -27.40 7.97 9.30
N GLN A 380 -27.29 7.18 8.22
CA GLN A 380 -26.08 6.44 7.89
C GLN A 380 -24.94 7.39 7.52
N ASP A 381 -25.19 8.36 6.64
CA ASP A 381 -24.23 9.38 6.24
C ASP A 381 -23.73 10.20 7.45
N LEU A 382 -24.62 10.52 8.40
CA LEU A 382 -24.25 11.22 9.64
C LEU A 382 -23.37 10.35 10.55
N GLN A 383 -23.60 9.03 10.61
CA GLN A 383 -22.75 8.11 11.35
C GLN A 383 -21.36 8.02 10.72
N GLU A 384 -21.28 7.90 9.39
CA GLU A 384 -20.01 7.89 8.65
C GLU A 384 -19.23 9.21 8.85
N LEU A 385 -19.91 10.36 8.82
CA LEU A 385 -19.28 11.65 9.11
C LEU A 385 -18.75 11.76 10.54
N LEU A 386 -19.47 11.21 11.53
CA LEU A 386 -19.00 11.19 12.92
C LEU A 386 -17.78 10.29 13.09
N GLU A 387 -17.73 9.15 12.41
CA GLU A 387 -16.58 8.25 12.40
C GLU A 387 -15.38 8.89 11.70
N ALA A 388 -15.58 9.51 10.53
CA ALA A 388 -14.54 10.25 9.82
C ALA A 388 -13.98 11.40 10.67
N LYS A 389 -14.84 12.14 11.39
CA LYS A 389 -14.42 13.20 12.31
C LYS A 389 -13.58 12.65 13.47
N ARG A 390 -13.97 11.51 14.06
CA ARG A 390 -13.18 10.82 15.11
C ARG A 390 -11.82 10.35 14.58
N HIS A 391 -11.76 9.88 13.34
CA HIS A 391 -10.49 9.52 12.71
C HIS A 391 -9.61 10.76 12.49
N SER A 392 -10.18 11.86 12.00
CA SER A 392 -9.45 13.11 11.80
C SER A 392 -8.91 13.69 13.12
N THR A 393 -9.66 13.60 14.24
CA THR A 393 -9.17 14.08 15.54
C THR A 393 -8.01 13.21 16.06
N LYS A 394 -8.07 11.88 15.88
CA LYS A 394 -6.96 10.99 16.23
C LYS A 394 -5.70 11.28 15.42
N LEU A 395 -5.86 11.50 14.11
CA LEU A 395 -4.75 11.90 13.23
C LEU A 395 -4.17 13.26 13.65
N GLN A 396 -5.00 14.23 14.06
CA GLN A 396 -4.52 15.51 14.60
C GLN A 396 -3.74 15.33 15.91
N GLU A 397 -4.21 14.47 16.81
CA GLU A 397 -3.48 14.13 18.05
C GLU A 397 -2.11 13.48 17.74
N GLU A 398 -2.06 12.54 16.79
CA GLU A 398 -0.81 11.93 16.31
C GLU A 398 0.15 12.94 15.70
N VAL A 399 -0.35 13.90 14.90
CA VAL A 399 0.47 14.97 14.33
C VAL A 399 1.01 15.90 15.41
N CYS A 400 0.21 16.25 16.43
CA CYS A 400 0.70 17.03 17.58
C CYS A 400 1.84 16.32 18.31
N LEU A 401 1.70 15.02 18.58
CA LEU A 401 2.75 14.22 19.22
C LEU A 401 4.03 14.19 18.37
N GLN A 402 3.91 14.05 17.05
CA GLN A 402 5.05 14.10 16.13
C GLN A 402 5.70 15.49 16.08
N GLN A 403 4.91 16.57 16.17
CA GLN A 403 5.43 17.94 16.24
C GLN A 403 6.16 18.21 17.55
N GLU A 404 5.67 17.70 18.68
CA GLU A 404 6.37 17.76 19.97
C GLU A 404 7.69 16.99 19.93
N GLU A 405 7.70 15.78 19.36
CA GLU A 405 8.91 14.99 19.18
C GLU A 405 9.92 15.69 18.25
N LEU A 406 9.44 16.32 17.18
CA LEU A 406 10.28 17.11 16.28
C LEU A 406 10.86 18.33 16.98
N ALA A 407 10.09 19.04 17.82
CA ALA A 407 10.58 20.17 18.59
C ALA A 407 11.69 19.76 19.57
N VAL A 408 11.55 18.59 20.21
CA VAL A 408 12.61 18.01 21.06
C VAL A 408 13.87 17.70 20.23
N LYS A 409 13.73 17.06 19.06
CA LYS A 409 14.85 16.77 18.15
C LYS A 409 15.53 18.05 17.65
N LEU A 410 14.77 19.08 17.29
CA LEU A 410 15.30 20.39 16.90
C LEU A 410 16.03 21.07 18.07
N GLY A 411 15.53 20.97 19.30
CA GLY A 411 16.23 21.45 20.50
C GLY A 411 17.57 20.77 20.73
N VAL A 412 17.67 19.46 20.48
CA VAL A 412 18.95 18.71 20.55
C VAL A 412 19.91 19.17 19.45
N ILE A 413 19.41 19.42 18.24
CA ILE A 413 20.21 19.98 17.14
C ILE A 413 20.68 21.40 17.46
N GLU A 414 19.82 22.26 18.04
CA GLU A 414 20.22 23.61 18.49
C GLU A 414 21.31 23.54 19.57
N GLN A 415 21.21 22.60 20.51
CA GLN A 415 22.26 22.35 21.51
C GLN A 415 23.56 21.86 20.87
N ALA A 416 23.50 20.92 19.91
CA ALA A 416 24.68 20.44 19.19
C ALA A 416 25.35 21.55 18.36
N LEU A 417 24.57 22.40 17.69
CA LEU A 417 25.08 23.56 16.94
C LEU A 417 25.72 24.61 17.84
N SER A 418 25.19 24.79 19.07
CA SER A 418 25.80 25.68 20.07
C SER A 418 27.17 25.19 20.54
N LEU A 419 27.36 23.87 20.67
CA LEU A 419 28.63 23.24 21.06
C LEU A 419 29.72 23.33 19.98
N VAL A 420 29.31 23.44 18.70
CA VAL A 420 30.22 23.61 17.55
C VAL A 420 30.56 25.09 17.29
N GLY A 421 30.09 26.03 18.11
CA GLY A 421 30.43 27.45 18.02
C GLY A 421 29.77 28.18 16.84
N PHE A 422 28.58 27.75 16.43
CA PHE A 422 27.78 28.45 15.42
C PHE A 422 26.74 29.37 16.07
N GLU A 423 26.90 30.69 15.87
CA GLU A 423 25.95 31.69 16.38
C GLU A 423 24.61 31.66 15.61
N ARG A 424 23.50 31.54 16.37
CA ARG A 424 22.09 31.48 15.92
C ARG A 424 21.69 32.62 14.96
N THR A 425 22.33 33.76 15.10
CA THR A 425 22.08 34.99 14.32
C THR A 425 22.49 34.85 12.86
N LYS A 426 23.52 34.05 12.55
CA LYS A 426 24.02 33.85 11.16
C LYS A 426 23.12 32.91 10.34
N ILE A 427 22.51 31.91 10.99
CA ILE A 427 21.55 31.00 10.34
C ILE A 427 20.19 31.70 10.15
N GLN A 428 19.72 32.48 11.12
CA GLN A 428 18.51 33.29 10.95
C GLN A 428 18.64 34.35 9.85
N GLN A 429 19.83 34.92 9.63
CA GLN A 429 20.06 35.84 8.50
C GLN A 429 20.09 35.12 7.15
N LEU A 430 20.68 33.91 7.07
CA LEU A 430 20.72 33.11 5.85
C LEU A 430 19.36 32.48 5.50
N MET A 431 18.53 32.17 6.51
CA MET A 431 17.15 31.70 6.38
C MET A 431 16.14 32.84 6.12
N GLY A 432 16.61 34.07 5.83
CA GLY A 432 15.74 35.21 5.54
C GLY A 432 14.97 35.71 6.76
N GLY A 433 15.68 36.18 7.79
CA GLY A 433 15.08 36.54 9.06
C GLY A 433 14.24 37.83 9.04
N SER A 434 12.99 37.72 9.49
CA SER A 434 12.44 38.62 10.52
C SER A 434 11.25 37.96 11.22
N THR A 435 11.34 37.84 12.54
CA THR A 435 10.25 37.60 13.51
C THR A 435 9.15 36.63 13.10
N SER A 436 9.26 35.39 13.62
CA SER A 436 8.15 34.53 14.06
C SER A 436 6.82 34.72 13.31
N SER A 437 6.61 34.04 12.16
CA SER A 437 5.27 33.55 11.73
C SER A 437 5.15 33.08 10.27
N THR A 438 6.14 33.21 9.37
CA THR A 438 5.94 32.84 7.95
C THR A 438 6.83 31.68 7.50
N TYR A 439 6.33 30.46 7.68
CA TYR A 439 6.89 29.23 7.08
C TYR A 439 6.72 29.16 5.54
N ASP A 440 5.93 30.06 4.95
CA ASP A 440 5.60 30.08 3.51
C ASP A 440 6.71 30.65 2.60
N ARG A 441 7.80 31.18 3.16
CA ARG A 441 8.94 31.73 2.37
C ARG A 441 10.18 30.84 2.37
N LEU A 442 10.11 29.63 2.95
CA LEU A 442 11.19 28.66 2.88
C LEU A 442 11.14 27.94 1.53
N THR A 443 11.73 28.52 0.48
CA THR A 443 12.01 27.79 -0.75
C THR A 443 13.10 26.74 -0.48
N ASN A 444 13.01 25.58 -1.16
CA ASN A 444 14.01 24.51 -1.08
C ASN A 444 15.44 25.05 -1.32
N GLU A 445 15.58 26.08 -2.14
CA GLU A 445 16.86 26.74 -2.44
C GLU A 445 17.50 27.40 -1.19
N CYS A 446 16.72 28.12 -0.36
CA CYS A 446 17.24 28.75 0.86
C CYS A 446 17.66 27.70 1.91
N LEU A 447 16.94 26.59 1.98
CA LEU A 447 17.27 25.45 2.84
C LEU A 447 18.56 24.77 2.37
N MET A 448 18.71 24.57 1.06
CA MET A 448 19.92 24.01 0.45
C MET A 448 21.14 24.94 0.60
N ASP A 449 20.96 26.26 0.57
CA ASP A 449 22.03 27.23 0.79
C ASP A 449 22.52 27.24 2.25
N ALA A 450 21.60 27.16 3.21
CA ALA A 450 21.94 27.05 4.63
C ALA A 450 22.61 25.69 4.95
N LEU A 451 22.07 24.59 4.41
CA LEU A 451 22.65 23.26 4.56
C LEU A 451 24.01 23.16 3.88
N SER A 452 24.21 23.72 2.68
CA SER A 452 25.52 23.73 2.00
C SER A 452 26.57 24.58 2.73
N ALA A 453 26.18 25.60 3.49
CA ALA A 453 27.08 26.40 4.33
C ALA A 453 27.50 25.64 5.60
N ILE A 454 26.58 24.90 6.22
CA ILE A 454 26.86 23.99 7.34
C ILE A 454 27.74 22.84 6.85
N GLU A 455 27.37 22.22 5.73
CA GLU A 455 28.07 21.10 5.11
C GLU A 455 29.48 21.50 4.67
N ARG A 456 29.72 22.70 4.10
CA ARG A 456 31.07 23.19 3.79
C ARG A 456 31.95 23.36 5.04
N LYS A 457 31.38 23.71 6.18
CA LYS A 457 32.11 23.99 7.42
C LYS A 457 32.31 22.72 8.26
N VAL A 458 31.35 21.78 8.22
CA VAL A 458 31.52 20.40 8.68
C VAL A 458 32.52 19.66 7.79
N LEU A 459 32.47 19.82 6.47
CA LEU A 459 33.50 19.31 5.55
C LEU A 459 34.87 19.96 5.76
N ALA A 460 34.95 21.22 6.21
CA ALA A 460 36.23 21.82 6.59
C ALA A 460 36.81 21.18 7.88
N LEU A 461 35.96 20.79 8.82
CA LEU A 461 36.34 20.06 10.04
C LEU A 461 36.66 18.59 9.74
N VAL A 462 35.90 17.94 8.85
CA VAL A 462 36.11 16.56 8.41
C VAL A 462 37.30 16.42 7.44
N LYS A 463 37.62 17.44 6.63
CA LYS A 463 38.84 17.46 5.80
C LYS A 463 40.14 17.56 6.63
N MET A 464 40.05 17.87 7.93
CA MET A 464 41.17 17.72 8.87
C MET A 464 41.26 16.32 9.50
N SER A 465 40.25 15.46 9.30
CA SER A 465 40.17 14.11 9.86
C SER A 465 39.70 13.11 8.82
N ALA A 466 40.65 12.42 8.20
CA ALA A 466 40.47 11.21 7.39
C ALA A 466 39.99 11.39 5.94
N THR A 467 40.97 11.21 5.05
CA THR A 467 40.87 10.57 3.75
C THR A 467 40.15 9.21 3.83
N GLY A 468 39.08 9.01 3.06
CA GLY A 468 38.46 7.69 2.90
C GLY A 468 37.14 7.66 2.13
N ALA A 469 37.22 7.20 0.88
CA ALA A 469 36.22 6.57 0.00
C ALA A 469 34.71 6.87 0.17
N ALA A 470 34.14 7.50 -0.85
CA ALA A 470 32.70 7.56 -1.10
C ALA A 470 32.16 6.21 -1.61
N VAL A 471 31.04 5.76 -1.05
CA VAL A 471 30.19 4.69 -1.58
C VAL A 471 28.98 5.37 -2.21
N GLU A 472 28.71 5.06 -3.48
CA GLU A 472 27.55 5.52 -4.24
C GLU A 472 26.27 4.90 -3.66
N GLU A 473 25.30 5.73 -3.29
CA GLU A 473 23.93 5.29 -2.97
C GLU A 473 23.08 5.30 -4.25
N ASP A 474 22.43 4.16 -4.50
CA ASP A 474 21.54 3.94 -5.65
C ASP A 474 20.30 4.84 -5.63
N THR A 475 19.96 5.37 -6.81
CA THR A 475 18.75 6.15 -7.06
C THR A 475 17.46 5.34 -6.79
N PRO A 476 16.42 5.95 -6.17
CA PRO A 476 15.18 5.25 -5.83
C PRO A 476 14.37 4.82 -7.06
N ILE A 477 13.96 3.55 -7.06
CA ILE A 477 13.19 2.84 -8.11
C ILE A 477 11.91 3.57 -8.57
N SER A 478 11.39 4.49 -7.75
CA SER A 478 10.23 5.33 -8.07
C SER A 478 10.45 6.28 -9.25
N THR A 479 11.70 6.52 -9.67
CA THR A 479 12.01 7.36 -10.85
C THR A 479 12.03 6.61 -12.19
N LEU A 480 11.92 5.27 -12.20
CA LEU A 480 12.02 4.48 -13.43
C LEU A 480 10.68 4.13 -14.11
N TYR A 481 9.52 4.34 -13.47
CA TYR A 481 8.23 3.95 -14.07
C TYR A 481 7.08 4.93 -13.72
N GLY A 482 6.48 5.54 -14.74
CA GLY A 482 5.42 6.56 -14.61
C GLY A 482 3.98 6.04 -14.53
N SER A 483 3.73 4.73 -14.57
CA SER A 483 2.34 4.20 -14.57
C SER A 483 2.23 2.82 -13.94
N GLN A 484 1.25 2.64 -13.06
CA GLN A 484 0.85 1.34 -12.50
C GLN A 484 0.12 0.48 -13.55
N GLN A 485 0.28 -0.85 -13.47
CA GLN A 485 -0.41 -1.81 -14.34
C GLN A 485 -1.93 -1.76 -14.13
N CYS A 486 -2.72 -1.85 -15.20
CA CYS A 486 -4.17 -1.89 -15.11
C CYS A 486 -4.64 -3.19 -14.41
N ALA A 487 -5.39 -3.06 -13.31
CA ALA A 487 -5.91 -4.19 -12.52
C ALA A 487 -6.70 -5.21 -13.35
N GLU A 488 -7.54 -4.76 -14.29
CA GLU A 488 -8.32 -5.66 -15.15
C GLU A 488 -7.45 -6.41 -16.19
N CYS A 489 -6.36 -5.79 -16.65
CA CYS A 489 -5.39 -6.45 -17.53
C CYS A 489 -4.51 -7.45 -16.78
N ALA A 490 -4.33 -7.27 -15.46
CA ALA A 490 -3.68 -8.25 -14.59
C ALA A 490 -4.62 -9.44 -14.31
N GLU A 491 -5.88 -9.17 -13.93
CA GLU A 491 -6.88 -10.22 -13.67
C GLU A 491 -7.20 -11.06 -14.91
N GLY A 492 -7.34 -10.44 -16.10
CA GLY A 492 -7.58 -11.17 -17.35
C GLY A 492 -6.45 -12.13 -17.72
N GLN A 493 -5.24 -11.92 -17.19
CA GLN A 493 -4.10 -12.81 -17.40
C GLN A 493 -4.12 -14.00 -16.45
N ASP A 494 -4.51 -13.80 -15.20
CA ASP A 494 -4.66 -14.89 -14.23
C ASP A 494 -5.76 -15.86 -14.67
N VAL A 495 -6.88 -15.33 -15.20
CA VAL A 495 -7.99 -16.15 -15.71
C VAL A 495 -7.60 -16.96 -16.97
N ASN A 496 -6.72 -16.44 -17.83
CA ASN A 496 -6.23 -17.16 -19.02
C ASN A 496 -5.07 -18.13 -18.72
N GLN A 497 -4.51 -18.14 -17.51
CA GLN A 497 -3.42 -19.05 -17.13
C GLN A 497 -3.88 -20.27 -16.32
N HIS A 498 -5.16 -20.34 -15.96
CA HIS A 498 -5.73 -21.50 -15.29
C HIS A 498 -6.11 -22.60 -16.30
N ASP A 499 -5.11 -23.14 -17.00
CA ASP A 499 -5.15 -24.55 -17.39
C ASP A 499 -4.90 -25.39 -16.13
N GLU A 500 -5.67 -26.47 -15.95
CA GLU A 500 -5.74 -27.34 -14.76
C GLU A 500 -4.46 -28.16 -14.45
N ARG A 501 -3.26 -27.57 -14.59
CA ARG A 501 -1.99 -28.22 -14.27
C ARG A 501 -1.35 -27.62 -13.03
N ILE A 502 -1.11 -28.47 -12.04
CA ILE A 502 -0.32 -28.16 -10.85
C ILE A 502 1.10 -27.78 -11.29
N VAL A 503 1.45 -26.50 -11.18
CA VAL A 503 2.78 -25.98 -11.52
C VAL A 503 3.73 -26.24 -10.35
N LEU A 504 4.81 -27.00 -10.59
CA LEU A 504 5.87 -27.23 -9.61
C LEU A 504 6.74 -25.97 -9.42
N PRO A 505 7.32 -25.73 -8.23
CA PRO A 505 8.19 -24.58 -7.98
C PRO A 505 9.40 -24.58 -8.94
N THR A 506 9.56 -23.52 -9.73
CA THR A 506 10.69 -23.35 -10.64
C THR A 506 11.90 -22.76 -9.91
N GLU A 507 13.09 -23.13 -10.38
CA GLU A 507 14.37 -22.66 -9.84
C GLU A 507 14.49 -21.12 -9.97
N HIS A 508 15.05 -20.45 -8.96
CA HIS A 508 15.05 -18.98 -8.85
C HIS A 508 15.67 -18.28 -10.08
N GLN A 509 16.66 -18.90 -10.72
CA GLN A 509 17.31 -18.37 -11.92
C GLN A 509 16.37 -18.39 -13.14
N GLN A 510 15.59 -19.46 -13.32
CA GLN A 510 14.60 -19.56 -14.39
C GLN A 510 13.44 -18.59 -14.16
N LEU A 511 13.08 -18.34 -12.91
CA LEU A 511 12.09 -17.32 -12.53
C LEU A 511 12.57 -15.92 -12.92
N ALA A 512 13.82 -15.56 -12.60
CA ALA A 512 14.41 -14.28 -12.94
C ALA A 512 14.52 -14.06 -14.46
N GLU A 513 14.87 -15.10 -15.22
CA GLU A 513 14.86 -15.04 -16.69
C GLU A 513 13.46 -14.90 -17.27
N ASN A 514 12.47 -15.62 -16.73
CA ASN A 514 11.08 -15.52 -17.17
C ASN A 514 10.50 -14.13 -16.88
N VAL A 515 10.83 -13.54 -15.74
CA VAL A 515 10.48 -12.15 -15.42
C VAL A 515 11.16 -11.19 -16.39
N ARG A 516 12.47 -11.33 -16.66
CA ARG A 516 13.17 -10.48 -17.64
C ARG A 516 12.57 -10.57 -19.05
N LYS A 517 12.28 -11.79 -19.52
CA LYS A 517 11.64 -12.03 -20.84
C LYS A 517 10.23 -11.46 -20.90
N ARG A 518 9.46 -11.51 -19.80
CA ARG A 518 8.11 -10.93 -19.72
C ARG A 518 8.14 -9.41 -19.66
N VAL A 519 9.05 -8.81 -18.89
CA VAL A 519 9.18 -7.35 -18.74
C VAL A 519 9.62 -6.69 -20.06
N THR A 520 10.44 -7.39 -20.87
CA THR A 520 10.88 -6.90 -22.19
C THR A 520 9.91 -7.24 -23.33
N ALA A 521 8.84 -7.99 -23.07
CA ALA A 521 7.87 -8.33 -24.10
C ALA A 521 7.06 -7.08 -24.52
N PRO A 522 6.88 -6.83 -25.84
CA PRO A 522 6.14 -5.67 -26.34
C PRO A 522 4.67 -5.67 -25.86
N GLU A 523 4.13 -6.82 -25.48
CA GLU A 523 2.79 -6.94 -24.92
C GLU A 523 2.60 -6.28 -23.54
N MET A 524 3.66 -6.12 -22.75
CA MET A 524 3.58 -5.48 -21.42
C MET A 524 3.44 -3.96 -21.51
N GLN A 525 3.98 -3.34 -22.57
CA GLN A 525 3.83 -1.90 -22.81
C GLN A 525 2.36 -1.51 -23.09
N TYR A 526 1.60 -2.40 -23.73
CA TYR A 526 0.15 -2.20 -23.94
C TYR A 526 -0.70 -2.40 -22.68
N ARG A 527 -0.12 -2.77 -21.53
CA ARG A 527 -0.83 -3.07 -20.26
C ARG A 527 -0.55 -2.07 -19.16
N LEU A 528 0.46 -1.23 -19.35
CA LEU A 528 0.81 -0.11 -18.49
C LEU A 528 -0.02 1.11 -18.91
N HIS A 529 -1.30 1.08 -18.56
CA HIS A 529 -2.22 2.18 -18.78
C HIS A 529 -3.17 2.30 -17.60
N THR A 530 -3.75 3.48 -17.42
CA THR A 530 -4.79 3.69 -16.41
C THR A 530 -6.09 2.98 -16.78
N LEU A 531 -6.93 2.71 -15.78
CA LEU A 531 -8.19 1.98 -15.94
C LEU A 531 -9.16 2.69 -16.90
N SER A 532 -9.04 4.02 -17.04
CA SER A 532 -9.80 4.85 -17.98
C SER A 532 -9.42 4.67 -19.45
N GLN A 533 -8.20 4.23 -19.75
CA GLN A 533 -7.72 3.98 -21.11
C GLN A 533 -7.82 2.50 -21.52
N CYS A 534 -8.35 1.64 -20.63
CA CYS A 534 -8.47 0.21 -20.88
C CYS A 534 -9.57 -0.09 -21.92
N LYS A 535 -9.27 -0.99 -22.86
CA LYS A 535 -10.21 -1.40 -23.94
C LYS A 535 -11.09 -2.58 -23.55
N LEU A 536 -10.94 -3.16 -22.35
CA LEU A 536 -11.72 -4.32 -21.91
C LEU A 536 -13.18 -3.93 -21.59
N PRO A 537 -14.20 -4.71 -22.00
CA PRO A 537 -15.62 -4.37 -21.77
C PRO A 537 -15.96 -4.13 -20.29
N ARG A 538 -15.37 -4.91 -19.38
CA ARG A 538 -15.59 -4.81 -17.92
C ARG A 538 -15.04 -3.50 -17.34
N SER A 539 -13.85 -3.09 -17.79
CA SER A 539 -13.24 -1.81 -17.39
C SER A 539 -14.08 -0.59 -17.82
N ARG A 540 -14.67 -0.61 -19.04
CA ARG A 540 -15.59 0.44 -19.51
C ARG A 540 -16.86 0.51 -18.68
N MET A 541 -17.39 -0.64 -18.26
CA MET A 541 -18.56 -0.71 -17.37
C MET A 541 -18.24 -0.13 -15.99
N LEU A 542 -17.05 -0.40 -15.43
CA LEU A 542 -16.61 0.15 -14.15
C LEU A 542 -16.37 1.66 -14.22
N VAL A 543 -15.80 2.16 -15.31
CA VAL A 543 -15.64 3.61 -15.54
C VAL A 543 -17.01 4.28 -15.63
N ASN A 544 -17.95 3.73 -16.40
CA ASN A 544 -19.30 4.29 -16.51
C ASN A 544 -20.08 4.27 -15.18
N LYS A 545 -19.86 3.26 -14.32
CA LYS A 545 -20.43 3.20 -12.96
C LYS A 545 -19.84 4.23 -11.99
N ARG A 546 -18.66 4.78 -12.24
CA ARG A 546 -18.07 5.86 -11.42
C ARG A 546 -18.58 7.25 -11.79
N TYR A 547 -19.16 7.39 -12.99
CA TYR A 547 -19.71 8.66 -13.50
C TYR A 547 -21.25 8.71 -13.48
N GLN A 548 -21.91 7.67 -12.96
CA GLN A 548 -23.33 7.64 -12.56
C GLN A 548 -23.40 7.72 -11.04
#